data_AF-A0ABD5A0Q3-F1
#
_entry.id   AF-A0ABD5A0Q3-F1
#
_cell.length_a   1.000
_cell.length_b   1.000
_cell.length_c   1.000
_cell.angle_alpha   90.00
_cell.angle_beta   90.00
_cell.angle_gamma   90.00
#
_symmetry.space_group_name_H-M   'P 1'
#
loop_
_entity.id
_entity.type
_entity.pdbx_description
1 polymer ?
#
loop_
_entity_poly.entity_id
_entity_poly.type
_entity_poly.pdbx_seq_one_letter_code
_entity_poly.pdbx_strand_id
1 'polypeptide(L)'
;MDVDAWFKDRKILEKSKRKYVHFDLRTDLVKCRKYITNPKNIAQHGFYPFIKYDLEYHKYNRVEGKKIKKRTICYAAHIDSCIFQYYSFLVNVKYNFRLKQDNIHEVPIAYRTDLHTETISEFKKIYKFMIQHPSSYGMIGDFTSFFDKINHQYLKERLCDLLQVDRLSPDYYAIFKRITRYDYWDLKDLYKLNNLDSTKRKDKFELNSKLRILSPSDYKKYRSHIKCHKDNKGIPQGSAISACLANVYMLEIDKMINRFVVAHGGIYRRYSDDFIIILPTATSSINDVEKIILKFQDFKNKDILELQPEKTQVYKLQNHSVVNIGHLFTPKLNEKYKTINFIGFTFDGSSITVRDKTTSKYYYRMHHKAKGIAHQYWRGKGYQGSDNLYRLYSPNGQYGRGNYFTYLSRVQNAFSKHAIMIPENRIMTKIRLTLKKNKRG
;
A
#
# COMPACT_ATOMS: atom_id res chain seq x y z
N MET A 1 22.83 -2.22 1.03
CA MET A 1 22.94 -1.09 0.09
C MET A 1 23.44 0.09 0.89
N ASP A 2 24.64 0.58 0.57
CA ASP A 2 25.17 1.82 1.15
C ASP A 2 24.51 3.06 0.52
N VAL A 3 24.82 4.24 1.07
CA VAL A 3 24.25 5.53 0.66
C VAL A 3 24.61 5.87 -0.79
N ASP A 4 25.84 5.57 -1.23
CA ASP A 4 26.30 5.91 -2.58
C ASP A 4 25.63 5.06 -3.65
N ALA A 5 25.50 3.75 -3.40
CA ALA A 5 24.75 2.82 -4.23
C ALA A 5 23.28 3.26 -4.33
N TRP A 6 22.69 3.74 -3.24
CA TRP A 6 21.32 4.24 -3.22
C TRP A 6 21.14 5.47 -4.13
N PHE A 7 22.08 6.42 -4.11
CA PHE A 7 22.05 7.59 -4.99
C PHE A 7 22.34 7.27 -6.46
N LYS A 8 22.90 6.10 -6.77
CA LYS A 8 23.15 5.63 -8.15
C LYS A 8 21.99 4.80 -8.72
N ASP A 9 21.04 4.36 -7.90
CA ASP A 9 19.91 3.55 -8.36
C ASP A 9 18.95 4.37 -9.25
N ARG A 10 18.88 3.98 -10.53
CA ARG A 10 18.05 4.63 -11.54
C ARG A 10 16.56 4.66 -11.16
N LYS A 11 16.01 3.59 -10.59
CA LYS A 11 14.59 3.52 -10.20
C LYS A 11 14.30 4.47 -9.04
N ILE A 12 15.23 4.62 -8.10
CA ILE A 12 15.13 5.55 -6.97
C ILE A 12 15.15 6.99 -7.47
N LEU A 13 16.10 7.33 -8.34
CA LEU A 13 16.20 8.65 -8.94
C LEU A 13 14.97 9.01 -9.78
N GLU A 14 14.47 8.09 -10.61
CA GLU A 14 13.23 8.30 -11.38
C GLU A 14 12.01 8.53 -10.47
N LYS A 15 11.91 7.80 -9.35
CA LYS A 15 10.81 7.99 -8.37
C LYS A 15 10.87 9.32 -7.62
N SER A 16 12.06 9.91 -7.46
CA SER A 16 12.21 11.20 -6.79
C SER A 16 11.68 12.38 -7.61
N LYS A 17 11.60 12.23 -8.94
CA LYS A 17 11.07 13.25 -9.86
C LYS A 17 9.54 13.30 -9.80
N ARG A 18 9.01 14.10 -8.87
CA ARG A 18 7.56 14.32 -8.73
C ARG A 18 7.06 15.30 -9.80
N LYS A 19 5.90 14.99 -10.39
CA LYS A 19 5.29 15.77 -11.48
C LYS A 19 4.21 16.75 -11.00
N TYR A 20 3.66 16.52 -9.80
CA TYR A 20 2.66 17.41 -9.24
C TYR A 20 3.25 18.80 -8.98
N VAL A 21 2.41 19.83 -8.90
CA VAL A 21 2.83 21.16 -8.45
C VAL A 21 2.75 21.25 -6.93
N HIS A 22 3.57 22.10 -6.32
CA HIS A 22 3.53 22.39 -4.89
C HIS A 22 3.96 23.85 -4.63
N PHE A 23 4.14 24.24 -3.37
CA PHE A 23 4.62 25.58 -2.98
C PHE A 23 6.10 25.82 -3.30
N ASP A 24 6.89 24.76 -3.50
CA ASP A 24 8.31 24.83 -3.86
C ASP A 24 8.54 24.51 -5.35
N LEU A 25 9.76 24.77 -5.81
CA LEU A 25 10.17 24.41 -7.16
C LEU A 25 10.47 22.91 -7.24
N ARG A 26 10.20 22.32 -8.41
CA ARG A 26 10.49 20.91 -8.68
C ARG A 26 11.98 20.62 -8.52
N THR A 27 12.29 19.68 -7.64
CA THR A 27 13.64 19.14 -7.42
C THR A 27 13.63 17.62 -7.42
N ASP A 28 14.81 17.02 -7.31
CA ASP A 28 15.02 15.58 -7.22
C ASP A 28 16.25 15.27 -6.37
N LEU A 29 16.45 13.98 -6.06
CA LEU A 29 17.55 13.53 -5.20
C LEU A 29 18.93 13.90 -5.73
N VAL A 30 19.11 14.04 -7.05
CA VAL A 30 20.41 14.43 -7.63
C VAL A 30 20.71 15.88 -7.27
N LYS A 31 19.72 16.76 -7.48
CA LYS A 31 19.87 18.20 -7.24
C LYS A 31 20.03 18.54 -5.75
N CYS A 32 19.29 17.86 -4.87
CA CYS A 32 19.27 18.21 -3.45
C CYS A 32 20.19 17.36 -2.57
N ARG A 33 20.98 16.43 -3.15
CA ARG A 33 21.84 15.49 -2.40
C ARG A 33 22.62 16.14 -1.27
N LYS A 34 23.44 17.16 -1.57
CA LYS A 34 24.29 17.86 -0.58
C LYS A 34 23.46 18.45 0.57
N TYR A 35 22.26 18.93 0.28
CA TYR A 35 21.38 19.52 1.29
C TYR A 35 20.78 18.44 2.20
N ILE A 36 20.21 17.38 1.60
CA ILE A 36 19.43 16.37 2.34
C ILE A 36 20.30 15.42 3.17
N THR A 37 21.57 15.26 2.81
CA THR A 37 22.52 14.39 3.54
C THR A 37 23.17 15.07 4.74
N ASN A 38 22.97 16.38 4.94
CA ASN A 38 23.53 17.12 6.07
C ASN A 38 22.51 17.22 7.22
N PRO A 39 22.73 16.54 8.37
CA PRO A 39 21.78 16.54 9.49
C PRO A 39 21.48 17.93 10.05
N LYS A 40 22.45 18.86 10.04
CA LYS A 40 22.24 20.23 10.54
C LYS A 40 21.20 20.98 9.71
N ASN A 41 21.23 20.79 8.39
CA ASN A 41 20.22 21.38 7.50
C ASN A 41 18.82 20.86 7.82
N ILE A 42 18.70 19.56 8.11
CA ILE A 42 17.41 18.91 8.36
C ILE A 42 16.83 19.29 9.72
N ALA A 43 17.67 19.41 10.73
CA ALA A 43 17.26 19.88 12.06
C ALA A 43 16.64 21.30 12.01
N GLN A 44 17.10 22.15 11.09
CA GLN A 44 16.64 23.54 10.91
C GLN A 44 15.65 23.71 9.75
N HIS A 45 15.31 22.64 9.03
CA HIS A 45 14.52 22.71 7.81
C HIS A 45 13.06 23.10 8.09
N GLY A 46 12.60 24.18 7.45
CA GLY A 46 11.19 24.58 7.47
C GLY A 46 10.37 23.81 6.44
N PHE A 47 9.64 22.79 6.88
CA PHE A 47 8.79 21.97 6.00
C PHE A 47 7.53 22.73 5.54
N TYR A 48 7.14 22.54 4.28
CA TYR A 48 5.89 23.07 3.73
C TYR A 48 4.69 22.21 4.14
N PRO A 49 3.48 22.80 4.31
CA PRO A 49 2.25 22.04 4.51
C PRO A 49 2.08 20.97 3.43
N PHE A 50 1.67 19.76 3.83
CA PHE A 50 1.25 18.75 2.86
C PHE A 50 0.05 19.25 2.07
N ILE A 51 -0.09 18.83 0.81
CA ILE A 51 -1.35 19.01 0.09
C ILE A 51 -2.21 17.76 0.29
N LYS A 52 -3.41 17.96 0.85
CA LYS A 52 -4.36 16.90 1.22
C LYS A 52 -5.47 16.77 0.19
N TYR A 53 -5.82 15.54 -0.19
CA TYR A 53 -6.98 15.25 -1.01
C TYR A 53 -7.55 13.86 -0.73
N ASP A 54 -8.84 13.65 -1.02
CA ASP A 54 -9.49 12.37 -0.85
C ASP A 54 -9.61 11.63 -2.19
N LEU A 55 -9.12 10.40 -2.24
CA LEU A 55 -9.43 9.44 -3.31
C LEU A 55 -10.77 8.79 -3.03
N GLU A 56 -11.72 8.99 -3.94
CA GLU A 56 -13.03 8.36 -3.86
C GLU A 56 -13.06 7.07 -4.69
N TYR A 57 -13.42 5.98 -4.03
CA TYR A 57 -13.63 4.69 -4.66
C TYR A 57 -15.12 4.33 -4.59
N HIS A 58 -15.74 4.19 -5.75
CA HIS A 58 -17.08 3.60 -5.83
C HIS A 58 -16.95 2.08 -5.73
N LYS A 59 -17.33 1.54 -4.58
CA LYS A 59 -17.45 0.09 -4.36
C LYS A 59 -18.88 -0.32 -4.61
N TYR A 60 -19.04 -1.47 -5.24
CA TYR A 60 -20.35 -2.10 -5.42
C TYR A 60 -20.45 -3.30 -4.47
N ASN A 61 -21.51 -3.33 -3.68
CA ASN A 61 -21.93 -4.46 -2.87
C ASN A 61 -23.27 -4.95 -3.46
N ARG A 62 -23.43 -6.26 -3.66
CA ARG A 62 -24.69 -6.82 -4.19
C ARG A 62 -25.89 -6.52 -3.28
N VAL A 63 -25.66 -6.43 -1.98
CA VAL A 63 -26.72 -6.22 -0.96
C VAL A 63 -26.93 -4.73 -0.69
N GLU A 64 -25.85 -3.99 -0.42
CA GLU A 64 -25.93 -2.56 -0.02
C GLU A 64 -25.86 -1.57 -1.20
N GLY A 65 -25.73 -2.06 -2.44
CA GLY A 65 -25.57 -1.22 -3.61
C GLY A 65 -24.21 -0.48 -3.66
N LYS A 66 -24.24 0.78 -4.13
CA LYS A 66 -23.03 1.59 -4.38
C LYS A 66 -22.58 2.29 -3.10
N LYS A 67 -21.44 1.87 -2.53
CA LYS A 67 -20.80 2.47 -1.35
C LYS A 67 -19.60 3.31 -1.75
N ILE A 68 -19.53 4.56 -1.29
CA ILE A 68 -18.37 5.42 -1.49
C ILE A 68 -17.35 5.14 -0.37
N LYS A 69 -16.15 4.67 -0.74
CA LYS A 69 -15.01 4.61 0.19
C LYS A 69 -14.07 5.77 -0.13
N LYS A 70 -13.80 6.62 0.86
CA LYS A 70 -12.79 7.68 0.75
C LYS A 70 -11.46 7.19 1.32
N ARG A 71 -10.36 7.67 0.75
CA ARG A 71 -9.00 7.50 1.30
C ARG A 71 -8.28 8.83 1.20
N THR A 72 -8.00 9.42 2.34
CA THR A 72 -7.21 10.65 2.43
C THR A 72 -5.77 10.37 2.06
N ILE A 73 -5.22 11.22 1.20
CA ILE A 73 -3.82 11.20 0.76
C ILE A 73 -3.22 12.59 1.00
N CYS A 74 -1.99 12.60 1.50
CA CYS A 74 -1.18 13.79 1.71
C CYS A 74 0.14 13.63 0.94
N TYR A 75 0.46 14.60 0.09
CA TYR A 75 1.76 14.64 -0.60
C TYR A 75 2.55 15.88 -0.18
N ALA A 76 3.87 15.70 -0.06
CA ALA A 76 4.78 16.72 0.43
C ALA A 76 5.33 17.60 -0.71
N ALA A 77 5.96 18.71 -0.33
CA ALA A 77 6.80 19.50 -1.23
C ALA A 77 7.91 18.65 -1.85
N HIS A 78 8.52 19.12 -2.93
CA HIS A 78 9.52 18.35 -3.67
C HIS A 78 10.77 18.11 -2.84
N ILE A 79 11.29 19.15 -2.18
CA ILE A 79 12.44 19.01 -1.28
C ILE A 79 12.10 18.14 -0.06
N ASP A 80 10.95 18.38 0.58
CA ASP A 80 10.45 17.58 1.71
C ASP A 80 10.31 16.10 1.34
N SER A 81 9.80 15.81 0.13
CA SER A 81 9.67 14.44 -0.38
C SER A 81 11.03 13.76 -0.53
N CYS A 82 12.06 14.49 -0.98
CA CYS A 82 13.43 13.98 -1.07
C CYS A 82 14.03 13.73 0.32
N ILE A 83 13.80 14.63 1.27
CA ILE A 83 14.20 14.45 2.68
C ILE A 83 13.55 13.18 3.25
N PHE A 84 12.22 13.05 3.14
CA PHE A 84 11.52 11.85 3.62
C PHE A 84 12.01 10.58 2.92
N GLN A 85 12.31 10.65 1.62
CA GLN A 85 12.83 9.50 0.87
C GLN A 85 14.23 9.08 1.37
N TYR A 86 15.11 10.02 1.68
CA TYR A 86 16.44 9.74 2.23
C TYR A 86 16.37 9.18 3.66
N TYR A 87 15.60 9.79 4.56
CA TYR A 87 15.43 9.27 5.92
C TYR A 87 14.71 7.92 5.95
N SER A 88 13.76 7.69 5.04
CA SER A 88 13.14 6.37 4.84
C SER A 88 14.17 5.31 4.45
N PHE A 89 15.16 5.65 3.63
CA PHE A 89 16.26 4.75 3.31
C PHE A 89 17.12 4.44 4.55
N LEU A 90 17.56 5.47 5.29
CA LEU A 90 18.39 5.29 6.48
C LEU A 90 17.70 4.41 7.53
N VAL A 91 16.42 4.67 7.81
CA VAL A 91 15.62 3.87 8.74
C VAL A 91 15.45 2.43 8.22
N ASN A 92 15.19 2.24 6.92
CA ASN A 92 15.08 0.90 6.34
C ASN A 92 16.37 0.09 6.45
N VAL A 93 17.55 0.70 6.30
CA VAL A 93 18.83 0.00 6.47
C VAL A 93 18.93 -0.59 7.89
N LYS A 94 18.62 0.22 8.92
CA LYS A 94 18.61 -0.24 10.32
C LYS A 94 17.51 -1.28 10.56
N TYR A 95 16.30 -1.05 10.03
CA TYR A 95 15.16 -1.95 10.15
C TYR A 95 15.47 -3.34 9.59
N ASN A 96 15.99 -3.42 8.37
CA ASN A 96 16.35 -4.69 7.73
C ASN A 96 17.41 -5.47 8.51
N PHE A 97 18.39 -4.77 9.06
CA PHE A 97 19.41 -5.38 9.92
C PHE A 97 18.77 -5.95 11.20
N ARG A 98 17.93 -5.16 11.87
CA ARG A 98 17.25 -5.58 13.11
C ARG A 98 16.38 -6.83 12.91
N LEU A 99 15.68 -6.94 11.79
CA LEU A 99 14.83 -8.11 11.52
C LEU A 99 15.62 -9.42 11.41
N LYS A 100 16.87 -9.35 10.95
CA LYS A 100 17.78 -10.51 10.94
C LYS A 100 18.22 -10.87 12.35
N GLN A 101 18.59 -9.88 13.16
CA GLN A 101 18.96 -10.09 14.56
C GLN A 101 17.82 -10.72 15.38
N ASP A 102 16.59 -10.25 15.15
CA ASP A 102 15.40 -10.71 15.87
C ASP A 102 14.78 -12.00 15.29
N ASN A 103 15.38 -12.59 14.25
CA ASN A 103 14.85 -13.77 13.54
C ASN A 103 13.41 -13.61 13.01
N ILE A 104 13.07 -12.40 12.56
CA ILE A 104 11.77 -12.06 11.94
C ILE A 104 11.91 -11.53 10.52
N HIS A 105 13.03 -11.81 9.85
CA HIS A 105 13.33 -11.33 8.49
C HIS A 105 12.23 -11.65 7.46
N GLU A 106 11.63 -12.84 7.57
CA GLU A 106 10.58 -13.32 6.66
C GLU A 106 9.19 -12.77 7.01
N VAL A 107 8.99 -12.13 8.17
CA VAL A 107 7.66 -11.73 8.65
C VAL A 107 7.10 -10.55 7.85
N PRO A 108 7.69 -9.34 7.85
CA PRO A 108 7.17 -8.22 7.09
C PRO A 108 7.61 -8.31 5.62
N ILE A 109 6.63 -8.52 4.74
CA ILE A 109 6.80 -8.63 3.29
C ILE A 109 6.78 -7.25 2.62
N ALA A 110 5.93 -6.34 3.09
CA ALA A 110 5.71 -5.04 2.45
C ALA A 110 6.77 -4.01 2.83
N TYR A 111 7.03 -3.07 1.92
CA TYR A 111 7.89 -1.88 2.14
C TYR A 111 9.33 -2.18 2.59
N ARG A 112 9.84 -3.38 2.28
CA ARG A 112 11.24 -3.78 2.50
C ARG A 112 12.11 -3.37 1.33
N THR A 113 13.35 -2.99 1.61
CA THR A 113 14.33 -2.64 0.58
C THR A 113 15.29 -3.78 0.22
N ASP A 114 15.39 -4.83 1.05
CA ASP A 114 16.34 -5.94 0.90
C ASP A 114 15.71 -7.29 0.55
N LEU A 115 14.38 -7.43 0.70
CA LEU A 115 13.71 -8.71 0.45
C LEU A 115 13.80 -9.11 -1.04
N HIS A 116 13.71 -8.13 -1.94
CA HIS A 116 13.78 -8.31 -3.42
C HIS A 116 12.84 -9.40 -3.98
N THR A 117 11.84 -9.84 -3.22
CA THR A 117 10.86 -10.84 -3.68
C THR A 117 9.59 -10.18 -4.18
N GLU A 118 8.93 -10.91 -5.08
CA GLU A 118 7.65 -10.52 -5.62
C GLU A 118 6.53 -11.21 -4.83
N THR A 119 5.36 -10.58 -4.81
CA THR A 119 4.16 -11.09 -4.11
C THR A 119 3.80 -12.53 -4.47
N ILE A 120 4.04 -12.92 -5.73
CA ILE A 120 3.81 -14.30 -6.21
C ILE A 120 4.70 -15.29 -5.45
N SER A 121 5.97 -14.95 -5.26
CA SER A 121 6.97 -15.81 -4.61
C SER A 121 6.66 -15.98 -3.13
N GLU A 122 6.29 -14.89 -2.45
CA GLU A 122 5.90 -14.94 -1.04
C GLU A 122 4.62 -15.75 -0.82
N PHE A 123 3.61 -15.60 -1.69
CA PHE A 123 2.43 -16.45 -1.63
C PHE A 123 2.76 -17.92 -1.87
N LYS A 124 3.70 -18.23 -2.78
CA LYS A 124 4.16 -19.60 -3.06
C LYS A 124 4.80 -20.24 -1.82
N LYS A 125 5.58 -19.50 -1.03
CA LYS A 125 6.13 -19.99 0.25
C LYS A 125 5.02 -20.37 1.24
N ILE A 126 4.04 -19.47 1.41
CA ILE A 126 2.87 -19.69 2.28
C ILE A 126 2.07 -20.92 1.82
N TYR A 127 1.82 -21.03 0.51
CA TYR A 127 1.13 -22.16 -0.07
C TYR A 127 1.86 -23.49 0.14
N LYS A 128 3.19 -23.51 -0.08
CA LYS A 128 4.00 -24.70 0.16
C LYS A 128 3.84 -25.19 1.61
N PHE A 129 3.84 -24.26 2.57
CA PHE A 129 3.61 -24.58 3.97
C PHE A 129 2.21 -25.17 4.22
N MET A 130 1.15 -24.59 3.62
CA MET A 130 -0.22 -25.12 3.75
C MET A 130 -0.36 -26.54 3.18
N ILE A 131 0.35 -26.89 2.10
CA ILE A 131 0.33 -28.26 1.55
C ILE A 131 1.09 -29.23 2.46
N GLN A 132 2.24 -28.81 3.01
CA GLN A 132 3.03 -29.64 3.92
C GLN A 132 2.29 -29.91 5.24
N HIS A 133 1.40 -29.00 5.63
CA HIS A 133 0.56 -29.11 6.82
C HIS A 133 -0.93 -29.01 6.45
N PRO A 134 -1.50 -30.05 5.80
CA PRO A 134 -2.86 -30.01 5.25
C PRO A 134 -3.94 -29.93 6.33
N SER A 135 -3.58 -30.28 7.57
CA SER A 135 -4.38 -30.01 8.76
C SER A 135 -3.79 -28.84 9.53
N SER A 136 -4.42 -27.67 9.43
CA SER A 136 -3.94 -26.44 10.06
C SER A 136 -5.07 -25.45 10.35
N TYR A 137 -4.83 -24.49 11.24
CA TYR A 137 -5.64 -23.31 11.44
C TYR A 137 -5.00 -22.13 10.69
N GLY A 138 -5.76 -21.45 9.84
CA GLY A 138 -5.34 -20.27 9.12
C GLY A 138 -6.07 -19.03 9.61
N MET A 139 -5.37 -18.04 10.12
CA MET A 139 -5.93 -16.74 10.51
C MET A 139 -5.46 -15.66 9.54
N ILE A 140 -6.40 -14.94 8.93
CA ILE A 140 -6.13 -13.75 8.11
C ILE A 140 -6.71 -12.55 8.84
N GLY A 141 -5.90 -11.54 9.08
CA GLY A 141 -6.33 -10.33 9.77
C GLY A 141 -5.97 -9.05 9.02
N ASP A 142 -6.65 -7.98 9.40
CA ASP A 142 -6.46 -6.60 8.92
C ASP A 142 -6.62 -5.67 10.12
N PHE A 143 -5.86 -4.58 10.18
CA PHE A 143 -5.93 -3.60 11.26
C PHE A 143 -6.84 -2.41 10.93
N THR A 144 -7.67 -2.02 11.89
CA THR A 144 -8.66 -0.94 11.73
C THR A 144 -7.95 0.41 11.49
N SER A 145 -8.16 1.00 10.31
CA SER A 145 -7.63 2.32 9.93
C SER A 145 -6.15 2.50 10.27
N PHE A 146 -5.32 1.47 10.02
CA PHE A 146 -3.95 1.34 10.52
C PHE A 146 -3.13 2.64 10.52
N PHE A 147 -2.93 3.26 9.36
CA PHE A 147 -2.15 4.49 9.25
C PHE A 147 -2.72 5.68 10.02
N ASP A 148 -4.05 5.75 10.17
CA ASP A 148 -4.74 6.85 10.83
C ASP A 148 -4.77 6.64 12.36
N LYS A 149 -4.52 5.42 12.84
CA LYS A 149 -4.50 5.05 14.27
C LYS A 149 -3.10 4.82 14.86
N ILE A 150 -2.02 4.99 14.09
CA ILE A 150 -0.65 4.85 14.60
C ILE A 150 -0.43 5.80 15.79
N ASN A 151 -0.17 5.24 16.97
CA ASN A 151 0.09 6.01 18.19
C ASN A 151 1.46 6.70 18.12
N HIS A 152 1.49 8.03 18.27
CA HIS A 152 2.73 8.80 18.08
C HIS A 152 3.78 8.52 19.15
N GLN A 153 3.36 8.32 20.40
CA GLN A 153 4.27 8.05 21.51
C GLN A 153 4.93 6.69 21.31
N TYR A 154 4.13 5.65 21.06
CA TYR A 154 4.65 4.31 20.79
C TYR A 154 5.53 4.28 19.53
N LEU A 155 5.15 5.00 18.45
CA LEU A 155 6.00 5.12 17.26
C LEU A 155 7.37 5.72 17.58
N LYS A 156 7.42 6.77 18.42
CA LYS A 156 8.68 7.40 18.83
C LYS A 156 9.54 6.42 19.60
N GLU A 157 8.96 5.67 20.53
CA GLU A 157 9.65 4.65 21.32
C GLU A 157 10.22 3.55 20.42
N ARG A 158 9.43 3.03 19.46
CA ARG A 158 9.91 2.03 18.50
C ARG A 158 11.02 2.56 17.59
N LEU A 159 10.97 3.85 17.23
CA LEU A 159 12.03 4.47 16.43
C LEU A 159 13.32 4.67 17.24
N CYS A 160 13.22 5.10 18.49
CA CYS A 160 14.35 5.16 19.43
C CYS A 160 14.97 3.78 19.63
N ASP A 161 14.15 2.76 19.89
CA ASP A 161 14.61 1.37 20.02
C ASP A 161 15.32 0.89 18.76
N LEU A 162 14.74 1.08 17.57
CA LEU A 162 15.38 0.68 16.33
C LEU A 162 16.75 1.34 16.11
N LEU A 163 16.85 2.63 16.45
CA LEU A 163 18.08 3.40 16.31
C LEU A 163 19.07 3.18 17.46
N GLN A 164 18.66 2.47 18.53
CA GLN A 164 19.42 2.22 19.75
C GLN A 164 19.88 3.53 20.42
N VAL A 165 18.94 4.46 20.60
CA VAL A 165 19.18 5.77 21.25
C VAL A 165 18.07 6.07 22.24
N ASP A 166 18.40 6.76 23.34
CA ASP A 166 17.37 7.19 24.31
C ASP A 166 16.50 8.31 23.76
N ARG A 167 17.08 9.17 22.91
CA ARG A 167 16.40 10.32 22.29
C ARG A 167 16.81 10.45 20.84
N LEU A 168 15.83 10.74 19.98
CA LEU A 168 16.07 11.05 18.57
C LEU A 168 16.98 12.28 18.44
N SER A 169 17.98 12.19 17.58
CA SER A 169 18.81 13.34 17.21
C SER A 169 17.94 14.45 16.58
N PRO A 170 18.39 15.72 16.59
CA PRO A 170 17.57 16.86 16.17
C PRO A 170 16.96 16.72 14.77
N ASP A 171 17.69 16.13 13.84
CA ASP A 171 17.25 15.87 12.48
C ASP A 171 16.18 14.78 12.39
N TYR A 172 16.38 13.62 13.03
CA TYR A 172 15.38 12.56 13.11
C TYR A 172 14.12 13.02 13.86
N TYR A 173 14.28 13.83 14.91
CA TYR A 173 13.15 14.43 15.62
C TYR A 173 12.38 15.41 14.76
N ALA A 174 13.05 16.22 13.92
CA ALA A 174 12.39 17.10 12.96
C ALA A 174 11.52 16.31 11.98
N ILE A 175 12.02 15.18 11.47
CA ILE A 175 11.26 14.26 10.60
C ILE A 175 10.08 13.63 11.33
N PHE A 176 10.32 13.08 12.53
CA PHE A 176 9.29 12.48 13.36
C PHE A 176 8.17 13.48 13.64
N LYS A 177 8.52 14.67 14.14
CA LYS A 177 7.59 15.78 14.44
C LYS A 177 6.82 16.17 13.18
N ARG A 178 7.48 16.24 12.03
CA ARG A 178 6.81 16.62 10.79
C ARG A 178 5.81 15.58 10.30
N ILE A 179 6.04 14.29 10.54
CA ILE A 179 5.14 13.21 10.12
C ILE A 179 3.99 13.01 11.10
N THR A 180 4.20 13.27 12.39
CA THR A 180 3.17 13.10 13.43
C THR A 180 2.31 14.35 13.62
N ARG A 181 2.91 15.54 13.56
CA ARG A 181 2.23 16.84 13.73
C ARG A 181 2.34 17.66 12.44
N TYR A 182 1.77 17.13 11.37
CA TYR A 182 1.87 17.74 10.05
C TYR A 182 0.82 18.84 9.82
N ASP A 183 1.24 19.90 9.15
CA ASP A 183 0.32 20.86 8.57
C ASP A 183 -0.12 20.39 7.19
N TYR A 184 -1.33 20.76 6.80
CA TYR A 184 -1.85 20.47 5.48
C TYR A 184 -2.72 21.59 4.91
N TRP A 185 -2.79 21.62 3.59
CA TRP A 185 -3.67 22.48 2.80
C TRP A 185 -4.57 21.60 1.93
N ASP A 186 -5.88 21.80 1.99
CA ASP A 186 -6.83 21.03 1.18
C ASP A 186 -6.67 21.38 -0.31
N LEU A 187 -6.44 20.38 -1.16
CA LEU A 187 -6.24 20.57 -2.61
C LEU A 187 -7.43 21.26 -3.27
N LYS A 188 -8.66 20.96 -2.82
CA LYS A 188 -9.88 21.62 -3.33
C LYS A 188 -9.85 23.13 -3.11
N ASP A 189 -9.28 23.58 -2.00
CA ASP A 189 -9.14 24.99 -1.68
C ASP A 189 -8.09 25.65 -2.58
N LEU A 190 -6.95 24.98 -2.81
CA LEU A 190 -5.93 25.44 -3.74
C LEU A 190 -6.43 25.58 -5.19
N TYR A 191 -7.35 24.70 -5.62
CA TYR A 191 -8.04 24.85 -6.90
C TYR A 191 -8.85 26.15 -6.95
N LYS A 192 -9.64 26.45 -5.91
CA LYS A 192 -10.44 27.68 -5.82
C LYS A 192 -9.57 28.93 -5.85
N LEU A 193 -8.48 28.97 -5.08
CA LEU A 193 -7.55 30.10 -5.05
C LEU A 193 -6.85 30.34 -6.40
N ASN A 194 -6.79 29.32 -7.26
CA ASN A 194 -6.24 29.42 -8.61
C ASN A 194 -7.31 29.67 -9.69
N ASN A 195 -8.58 29.87 -9.33
CA ASN A 195 -9.73 29.98 -10.24
C ASN A 195 -9.90 28.73 -11.14
N LEU A 196 -9.65 27.55 -10.59
CA LEU A 196 -9.69 26.27 -11.30
C LEU A 196 -10.68 25.28 -10.68
N ASP A 197 -11.19 24.33 -11.48
CA ASP A 197 -12.11 23.29 -11.04
C ASP A 197 -11.42 21.92 -10.96
N SER A 198 -11.37 21.36 -9.74
CA SER A 198 -10.80 20.05 -9.44
C SER A 198 -11.47 18.86 -10.15
N THR A 199 -12.65 19.03 -10.76
CA THR A 199 -13.35 18.00 -11.52
C THR A 199 -12.92 17.97 -12.99
N LYS A 200 -12.48 19.12 -13.54
CA LYS A 200 -12.13 19.28 -14.95
C LYS A 200 -10.72 18.76 -15.24
N ARG A 201 -10.58 17.99 -16.31
CA ARG A 201 -9.28 17.42 -16.71
C ARG A 201 -8.29 18.50 -17.18
N LYS A 202 -8.77 19.51 -17.90
CA LYS A 202 -7.95 20.64 -18.39
C LYS A 202 -7.30 21.37 -17.22
N ASP A 203 -8.11 21.75 -16.24
CA ASP A 203 -7.71 22.48 -15.04
C ASP A 203 -6.70 21.69 -14.18
N LYS A 204 -6.81 20.36 -14.15
CA LYS A 204 -5.79 19.49 -13.54
C LYS A 204 -4.42 19.61 -14.22
N PHE A 205 -4.40 19.64 -15.55
CA PHE A 205 -3.14 19.83 -16.29
C PHE A 205 -2.61 21.24 -16.09
N GLU A 206 -3.49 22.24 -16.15
CA GLU A 206 -3.14 23.64 -15.96
C GLU A 206 -2.50 23.88 -14.59
N LEU A 207 -3.15 23.44 -13.50
CA LEU A 207 -2.58 23.57 -12.15
C LEU A 207 -1.20 22.92 -12.06
N ASN A 208 -1.06 21.70 -12.57
CA ASN A 208 0.21 20.97 -12.52
C ASN A 208 1.27 21.52 -13.50
N SER A 209 0.91 22.35 -14.47
CA SER A 209 1.88 23.00 -15.36
C SER A 209 2.58 24.20 -14.70
N LYS A 210 2.00 24.77 -13.64
CA LYS A 210 2.57 25.90 -12.92
C LYS A 210 3.92 25.53 -12.27
N LEU A 211 4.80 26.52 -12.13
CA LEU A 211 6.08 26.38 -11.44
C LEU A 211 5.89 26.19 -9.93
N ARG A 212 4.99 26.98 -9.34
CA ARG A 212 4.51 26.88 -7.95
C ARG A 212 2.99 26.99 -7.95
N ILE A 213 2.36 26.34 -6.98
CA ILE A 213 0.88 26.31 -6.88
C ILE A 213 0.30 27.66 -6.46
N LEU A 214 1.07 28.43 -5.69
CA LEU A 214 0.81 29.81 -5.30
C LEU A 214 2.14 30.58 -5.40
N SER A 215 2.06 31.89 -5.68
CA SER A 215 3.22 32.77 -5.56
C SER A 215 3.66 32.89 -4.09
N PRO A 216 4.91 33.28 -3.79
CA PRO A 216 5.35 33.50 -2.40
C PRO A 216 4.51 34.55 -1.66
N SER A 217 4.03 35.59 -2.34
CA SER A 217 3.13 36.60 -1.79
C SER A 217 1.75 36.02 -1.47
N ASP A 218 1.16 35.26 -2.40
CA ASP A 218 -0.14 34.62 -2.18
C ASP A 218 -0.08 33.58 -1.08
N TYR A 219 1.00 32.79 -1.02
CA TYR A 219 1.21 31.83 0.06
C TYR A 219 1.24 32.50 1.44
N LYS A 220 1.88 33.67 1.55
CA LYS A 220 1.87 34.47 2.80
C LYS A 220 0.48 35.04 3.08
N LYS A 221 -0.22 35.55 2.06
CA LYS A 221 -1.55 36.14 2.17
C LYS A 221 -2.60 35.13 2.65
N TYR A 222 -2.60 33.91 2.10
CA TYR A 222 -3.62 32.88 2.37
C TYR A 222 -3.20 31.87 3.44
N ARG A 223 -2.21 32.20 4.28
CA ARG A 223 -1.65 31.28 5.27
C ARG A 223 -2.67 30.74 6.28
N SER A 224 -3.76 31.48 6.53
CA SER A 224 -4.87 31.09 7.40
C SER A 224 -5.62 29.84 6.93
N HIS A 225 -5.48 29.43 5.67
CA HIS A 225 -6.09 28.22 5.12
C HIS A 225 -5.33 26.94 5.52
N ILE A 226 -4.11 27.07 6.05
CA ILE A 226 -3.31 25.94 6.52
C ILE A 226 -3.91 25.39 7.81
N LYS A 227 -4.15 24.07 7.82
CA LYS A 227 -4.68 23.34 8.98
C LYS A 227 -3.58 22.48 9.59
N CYS A 228 -3.61 22.32 10.91
CA CYS A 228 -2.66 21.47 11.64
C CYS A 228 -3.36 20.17 12.04
N HIS A 229 -2.71 19.03 11.79
CA HIS A 229 -3.06 17.77 12.43
C HIS A 229 -2.61 17.82 13.89
N LYS A 230 -3.55 17.80 14.83
CA LYS A 230 -3.30 17.91 16.28
C LYS A 230 -3.61 16.62 17.06
N ASP A 231 -4.06 15.58 16.37
CA ASP A 231 -4.32 14.29 17.02
C ASP A 231 -2.99 13.65 17.44
N ASN A 232 -3.02 12.86 18.51
CA ASN A 232 -1.88 12.07 19.00
C ASN A 232 -1.72 10.74 18.23
N LYS A 233 -2.54 10.55 17.20
CA LYS A 233 -2.53 9.39 16.31
C LYS A 233 -2.50 9.78 14.86
N GLY A 234 -1.99 8.85 14.06
CA GLY A 234 -2.06 8.89 12.61
C GLY A 234 -0.85 9.53 11.95
N ILE A 235 -0.49 9.02 10.77
CA ILE A 235 0.59 9.54 9.94
C ILE A 235 0.11 9.73 8.49
N PRO A 236 0.63 10.72 7.75
CA PRO A 236 0.14 11.06 6.41
C PRO A 236 0.38 9.91 5.43
N GLN A 237 -0.72 9.41 4.84
CA GLN A 237 -0.65 8.44 3.76
C GLN A 237 -0.21 9.13 2.46
N GLY A 238 0.92 8.72 1.88
CA GLY A 238 1.49 9.31 0.66
C GLY A 238 2.88 9.92 0.83
N SER A 239 3.35 10.09 2.06
CA SER A 239 4.75 10.42 2.32
C SER A 239 5.67 9.22 2.07
N ALA A 240 6.90 9.49 1.61
CA ALA A 240 7.89 8.46 1.29
C ALA A 240 8.41 7.69 2.52
N ILE A 241 8.22 8.23 3.72
CA ILE A 241 8.69 7.63 4.99
C ILE A 241 7.59 6.91 5.77
N SER A 242 6.31 7.28 5.61
CA SER A 242 5.21 6.73 6.42
C SER A 242 5.11 5.21 6.36
N ALA A 243 5.36 4.62 5.19
CA ALA A 243 5.32 3.17 5.01
C ALA A 243 6.47 2.44 5.76
N CYS A 244 7.65 3.07 5.83
CA CYS A 244 8.77 2.55 6.62
C CYS A 244 8.48 2.66 8.11
N LEU A 245 7.97 3.80 8.57
CA LEU A 245 7.61 4.01 9.98
C LEU A 245 6.50 3.08 10.44
N ALA A 246 5.53 2.75 9.58
CA ALA A 246 4.50 1.77 9.87
C ALA A 246 5.07 0.35 10.08
N ASN A 247 6.18 0.02 9.42
CA ASN A 247 6.92 -1.22 9.68
C ASN A 247 7.70 -1.16 11.00
N VAL A 248 8.37 -0.05 11.29
CA VAL A 248 9.06 0.17 12.58
C VAL A 248 8.09 0.06 13.75
N TYR A 249 6.89 0.63 13.60
CA TYR A 249 5.80 0.54 14.58
C TYR A 249 5.47 -0.92 14.95
N MET A 250 5.44 -1.79 13.94
CA MET A 250 5.04 -3.19 14.11
C MET A 250 6.19 -4.09 14.58
N LEU A 251 7.42 -3.61 14.67
CA LEU A 251 8.61 -4.44 14.90
C LEU A 251 8.48 -5.34 16.15
N GLU A 252 8.16 -4.75 17.30
CA GLU A 252 8.05 -5.51 18.56
C GLU A 252 6.81 -6.43 18.58
N ILE A 253 5.72 -5.99 17.96
CA ILE A 253 4.49 -6.80 17.85
C ILE A 253 4.77 -8.02 16.95
N ASP A 254 5.42 -7.81 15.82
CA ASP A 254 5.81 -8.86 14.89
C ASP A 254 6.72 -9.88 15.58
N LYS A 255 7.68 -9.41 16.39
CA LYS A 255 8.57 -10.26 17.20
C LYS A 255 7.80 -11.12 18.20
N MET A 256 6.90 -10.52 18.96
CA MET A 256 6.08 -11.22 19.96
C MET A 256 5.16 -12.28 19.31
N ILE A 257 4.46 -11.91 18.23
CA ILE A 257 3.55 -12.82 17.52
C ILE A 257 4.33 -13.93 16.81
N ASN A 258 5.42 -13.60 16.12
CA ASN A 258 6.22 -14.61 15.43
C ASN A 258 6.83 -15.62 16.40
N ARG A 259 7.33 -15.18 17.57
CA ARG A 259 7.85 -16.09 18.60
C ARG A 259 6.80 -17.11 19.02
N PHE A 260 5.57 -16.66 19.28
CA PHE A 260 4.47 -17.55 19.65
C PHE A 260 4.14 -18.52 18.52
N VAL A 261 4.01 -18.02 17.29
CA VAL A 261 3.63 -18.84 16.12
C VAL A 261 4.68 -19.89 15.79
N VAL A 262 5.96 -19.52 15.78
CA VAL A 262 7.07 -20.45 15.50
C VAL A 262 7.21 -21.51 16.59
N ALA A 263 6.98 -21.15 17.86
CA ALA A 263 6.99 -22.12 18.96
C ALA A 263 5.93 -23.23 18.81
N HIS A 264 4.85 -22.95 18.07
CA HIS A 264 3.81 -23.94 17.74
C HIS A 264 3.98 -24.52 16.32
N GLY A 265 5.18 -24.40 15.74
CA GLY A 265 5.51 -24.96 14.41
C GLY A 265 4.82 -24.24 13.24
N GLY A 266 4.24 -23.06 13.46
CA GLY A 266 3.52 -22.30 12.45
C GLY A 266 4.36 -21.24 11.72
N ILE A 267 3.70 -20.51 10.82
CA ILE A 267 4.28 -19.36 10.12
C ILE A 267 3.42 -18.11 10.26
N TYR A 268 4.09 -16.95 10.38
CA TYR A 268 3.47 -15.63 10.41
C TYR A 268 4.05 -14.75 9.29
N ARG A 269 3.19 -14.07 8.54
CA ARG A 269 3.56 -13.12 7.48
C ARG A 269 2.68 -11.88 7.53
N ARG A 270 3.29 -10.69 7.41
CA ARG A 270 2.59 -9.40 7.40
C ARG A 270 2.87 -8.64 6.12
N TYR A 271 1.81 -8.18 5.47
CA TYR A 271 1.86 -7.28 4.32
C TYR A 271 1.22 -5.95 4.69
N SER A 272 2.02 -4.99 5.19
CA SER A 272 1.53 -3.70 5.66
C SER A 272 0.56 -3.87 6.84
N ASP A 273 -0.73 -3.65 6.59
CA ASP A 273 -1.88 -3.71 7.48
C ASP A 273 -2.59 -5.08 7.46
N ASP A 274 -2.35 -5.89 6.43
CA ASP A 274 -2.85 -7.26 6.30
C ASP A 274 -1.84 -8.25 6.88
N PHE A 275 -2.30 -9.35 7.48
CA PHE A 275 -1.42 -10.45 7.89
C PHE A 275 -2.07 -11.82 7.73
N ILE A 276 -1.24 -12.86 7.76
CA ILE A 276 -1.64 -14.26 7.77
C ILE A 276 -0.81 -15.04 8.78
N ILE A 277 -1.48 -15.88 9.56
CA ILE A 277 -0.89 -16.86 10.49
C ILE A 277 -1.40 -18.23 10.09
N ILE A 278 -0.52 -19.23 10.05
CA ILE A 278 -0.89 -20.63 9.82
C ILE A 278 -0.27 -21.47 10.93
N LEU A 279 -1.11 -22.22 11.65
CA LEU A 279 -0.74 -23.08 12.77
C LEU A 279 -1.10 -24.55 12.44
N PRO A 280 -0.14 -25.48 12.34
CA PRO A 280 -0.44 -26.90 12.13
C PRO A 280 -1.23 -27.48 13.32
N THR A 281 -2.26 -28.28 13.05
CA THR A 281 -3.05 -28.91 14.14
C THR A 281 -2.28 -30.02 14.88
N ALA A 282 -1.16 -30.49 14.31
CA ALA A 282 -0.30 -31.48 14.96
C ALA A 282 0.43 -30.90 16.18
N THR A 283 0.65 -29.59 16.22
CA THR A 283 1.43 -28.89 17.25
C THR A 283 0.67 -27.74 17.89
N SER A 284 -0.57 -27.50 17.45
CA SER A 284 -1.39 -26.36 17.87
C SER A 284 -2.85 -26.76 18.02
N SER A 285 -3.52 -26.06 18.91
CA SER A 285 -4.95 -26.17 19.16
C SER A 285 -5.70 -24.91 18.72
N ILE A 286 -7.03 -24.99 18.70
CA ILE A 286 -7.87 -23.82 18.48
C ILE A 286 -7.66 -22.73 19.54
N ASN A 287 -7.34 -23.13 20.78
CA ASN A 287 -7.05 -22.21 21.89
C ASN A 287 -5.79 -21.37 21.62
N ASP A 288 -4.86 -21.84 20.78
CA ASP A 288 -3.67 -21.06 20.43
C ASP A 288 -4.01 -19.93 19.45
N VAL A 289 -5.02 -20.11 18.61
CA VAL A 289 -5.58 -19.01 17.80
C VAL A 289 -6.28 -17.99 18.71
N GLU A 290 -7.02 -18.46 19.72
CA GLU A 290 -7.66 -17.58 20.70
C GLU A 290 -6.63 -16.77 21.50
N LYS A 291 -5.54 -17.40 21.97
CA LYS A 291 -4.43 -16.69 22.63
C LYS A 291 -3.83 -15.59 21.75
N ILE A 292 -3.73 -15.80 20.44
CA ILE A 292 -3.26 -14.77 19.50
C ILE A 292 -4.26 -13.61 19.44
N ILE A 293 -5.56 -13.90 19.36
CA ILE A 293 -6.61 -12.88 19.36
C ILE A 293 -6.57 -12.08 20.68
N LEU A 294 -6.42 -12.75 21.83
CA LEU A 294 -6.29 -12.10 23.14
C LEU A 294 -5.06 -11.17 23.19
N LYS A 295 -3.90 -11.61 22.67
CA LYS A 295 -2.72 -10.73 22.55
C LYS A 295 -3.00 -9.47 21.75
N PHE A 296 -3.76 -9.58 20.66
CA PHE A 296 -4.18 -8.40 19.88
C PHE A 296 -5.20 -7.53 20.63
N GLN A 297 -6.06 -8.11 21.45
CA GLN A 297 -6.95 -7.36 22.34
C GLN A 297 -6.15 -6.60 23.41
N ASP A 298 -5.08 -7.17 23.96
CA ASP A 298 -4.19 -6.47 24.89
C ASP A 298 -3.55 -5.24 24.25
N PHE A 299 -3.12 -5.34 22.99
CA PHE A 299 -2.60 -4.17 22.25
C PHE A 299 -3.67 -3.12 21.98
N LYS A 300 -4.94 -3.54 21.80
CA LYS A 300 -6.07 -2.62 21.68
C LYS A 300 -6.32 -1.90 23.01
N ASN A 301 -6.28 -2.61 24.13
CA ASN A 301 -6.48 -2.04 25.47
C ASN A 301 -5.39 -1.02 25.83
N LYS A 302 -4.17 -1.23 25.32
CA LYS A 302 -3.05 -0.27 25.43
C LYS A 302 -3.10 0.86 24.40
N ASP A 303 -4.15 0.91 23.56
CA ASP A 303 -4.33 1.92 22.51
C ASP A 303 -3.19 1.97 21.48
N ILE A 304 -2.63 0.79 21.16
CA ILE A 304 -1.52 0.59 20.22
C ILE A 304 -2.03 0.03 18.90
N LEU A 305 -2.85 -1.03 18.91
CA LEU A 305 -3.23 -1.71 17.68
C LEU A 305 -4.59 -2.39 17.84
N GLU A 306 -5.46 -2.21 16.84
CA GLU A 306 -6.81 -2.78 16.85
C GLU A 306 -7.02 -3.65 15.61
N LEU A 307 -7.33 -4.92 15.82
CA LEU A 307 -7.83 -5.81 14.77
C LEU A 307 -9.18 -5.32 14.26
N GLN A 308 -9.44 -5.56 12.97
CA GLN A 308 -10.74 -5.32 12.36
C GLN A 308 -11.55 -6.63 12.31
N PRO A 309 -12.52 -6.88 13.23
CA PRO A 309 -13.24 -8.15 13.29
C PRO A 309 -14.01 -8.46 12.00
N GLU A 310 -14.56 -7.44 11.33
CA GLU A 310 -15.36 -7.62 10.11
C GLU A 310 -14.50 -8.00 8.90
N LYS A 311 -13.18 -7.98 9.01
CA LYS A 311 -12.24 -8.44 7.98
C LYS A 311 -11.37 -9.60 8.43
N THR A 312 -11.29 -9.85 9.74
CA THR A 312 -10.50 -10.92 10.30
C THR A 312 -11.26 -12.23 10.15
N GLN A 313 -10.57 -13.27 9.68
CA GLN A 313 -11.15 -14.55 9.31
C GLN A 313 -10.27 -15.66 9.85
N VAL A 314 -10.90 -16.71 10.38
CA VAL A 314 -10.20 -17.91 10.85
C VAL A 314 -10.75 -19.12 10.11
N TYR A 315 -9.85 -19.95 9.64
CA TYR A 315 -10.11 -21.11 8.82
C TYR A 315 -9.55 -22.36 9.49
N LYS A 316 -10.29 -23.45 9.39
CA LYS A 316 -9.80 -24.80 9.61
C LYS A 316 -9.53 -25.42 8.25
N LEU A 317 -8.29 -25.82 8.01
CA LEU A 317 -7.86 -26.59 6.85
C LEU A 317 -7.85 -28.06 7.25
N GLN A 318 -8.53 -28.91 6.49
CA GLN A 318 -8.51 -30.37 6.65
C GLN A 318 -8.61 -31.01 5.27
N ASN A 319 -7.63 -31.84 4.90
CA ASN A 319 -7.63 -32.70 3.69
C ASN A 319 -8.23 -32.02 2.45
N HIS A 320 -7.61 -30.91 2.01
CA HIS A 320 -8.02 -30.12 0.84
C HIS A 320 -9.35 -29.36 0.94
N SER A 321 -9.92 -29.26 2.13
CA SER A 321 -11.09 -28.44 2.44
C SER A 321 -10.71 -27.24 3.32
N VAL A 322 -11.38 -26.11 3.10
CA VAL A 322 -11.29 -24.89 3.90
C VAL A 322 -12.65 -24.58 4.49
N VAL A 323 -12.74 -24.61 5.82
CA VAL A 323 -13.96 -24.24 6.57
C VAL A 323 -13.69 -22.99 7.37
N ASN A 324 -14.50 -21.95 7.19
CA ASN A 324 -14.42 -20.74 8.02
C ASN A 324 -15.07 -21.02 9.38
N ILE A 325 -14.31 -20.81 10.45
CA ILE A 325 -14.70 -21.08 11.85
C ILE A 325 -14.73 -19.79 12.69
N GLY A 326 -14.94 -18.63 12.06
CA GLY A 326 -14.93 -17.33 12.72
C GLY A 326 -15.97 -17.15 13.84
N HIS A 327 -17.09 -17.89 13.81
CA HIS A 327 -18.10 -17.90 14.89
C HIS A 327 -17.59 -18.44 16.23
N LEU A 328 -16.53 -19.24 16.24
CA LEU A 328 -16.04 -19.87 17.47
C LEU A 328 -15.26 -18.91 18.38
N PHE A 329 -14.99 -17.68 17.93
CA PHE A 329 -14.14 -16.73 18.64
C PHE A 329 -14.95 -15.54 19.17
N THR A 330 -14.45 -14.94 20.25
CA THR A 330 -15.01 -13.74 20.86
C THR A 330 -14.02 -12.58 20.77
N PRO A 331 -14.37 -11.44 20.14
CA PRO A 331 -15.63 -11.17 19.43
C PRO A 331 -15.80 -12.02 18.15
N LYS A 332 -17.06 -12.24 17.74
CA LYS A 332 -17.37 -13.00 16.53
C LYS A 332 -16.65 -12.43 15.31
N LEU A 333 -15.94 -13.28 14.57
CA LEU A 333 -15.15 -12.90 13.39
C LEU A 333 -15.92 -13.11 12.09
N ASN A 334 -15.34 -12.65 10.97
CA ASN A 334 -16.00 -12.67 9.66
C ASN A 334 -16.09 -14.08 9.05
N GLU A 335 -17.31 -14.50 8.73
CA GLU A 335 -17.63 -15.82 8.15
C GLU A 335 -18.00 -15.79 6.66
N LYS A 336 -17.90 -14.62 6.02
CA LYS A 336 -18.47 -14.39 4.68
C LYS A 336 -17.79 -15.22 3.59
N TYR A 337 -16.49 -15.43 3.70
CA TYR A 337 -15.69 -16.05 2.65
C TYR A 337 -15.30 -17.47 3.05
N LYS A 338 -15.58 -18.43 2.16
CA LYS A 338 -15.20 -19.85 2.27
C LYS A 338 -13.81 -20.14 1.69
N THR A 339 -13.06 -19.11 1.31
CA THR A 339 -11.73 -19.23 0.70
C THR A 339 -10.74 -18.28 1.37
N ILE A 340 -9.48 -18.72 1.46
CA ILE A 340 -8.37 -17.95 2.01
C ILE A 340 -7.94 -16.92 0.98
N ASN A 341 -8.01 -15.64 1.32
CA ASN A 341 -7.65 -14.54 0.43
C ASN A 341 -6.48 -13.74 1.00
N PHE A 342 -5.30 -13.85 0.40
CA PHE A 342 -4.11 -13.11 0.86
C PHE A 342 -3.28 -12.60 -0.32
N ILE A 343 -2.76 -11.37 -0.21
CA ILE A 343 -1.85 -10.72 -1.16
C ILE A 343 -2.19 -10.86 -2.66
N GLY A 344 -3.48 -10.92 -3.00
CA GLY A 344 -3.97 -10.96 -4.39
C GLY A 344 -4.32 -12.36 -4.92
N PHE A 345 -4.16 -13.39 -4.11
CA PHE A 345 -4.49 -14.78 -4.41
C PHE A 345 -5.66 -15.27 -3.57
N THR A 346 -6.31 -16.30 -4.08
CA THR A 346 -7.41 -17.02 -3.44
C THR A 346 -7.08 -18.50 -3.42
N PHE A 347 -7.25 -19.15 -2.26
CA PHE A 347 -7.04 -20.58 -2.06
C PHE A 347 -8.29 -21.18 -1.42
N ASP A 348 -8.82 -22.24 -2.01
CA ASP A 348 -10.06 -22.92 -1.57
C ASP A 348 -9.81 -24.24 -0.83
N GLY A 349 -8.55 -24.63 -0.62
CA GLY A 349 -8.14 -25.91 -0.06
C GLY A 349 -7.53 -26.86 -1.09
N SER A 350 -7.96 -26.73 -2.34
CA SER A 350 -7.52 -27.57 -3.46
C SER A 350 -6.76 -26.76 -4.52
N SER A 351 -7.32 -25.64 -4.95
CA SER A 351 -6.85 -24.83 -6.07
C SER A 351 -6.43 -23.42 -5.66
N ILE A 352 -5.45 -22.86 -6.37
CA ILE A 352 -5.07 -21.45 -6.28
C ILE A 352 -5.61 -20.70 -7.50
N THR A 353 -6.24 -19.56 -7.26
CA THR A 353 -6.67 -18.64 -8.30
C THR A 353 -6.24 -17.20 -8.00
N VAL A 354 -6.24 -16.35 -9.03
CA VAL A 354 -6.08 -14.91 -8.85
C VAL A 354 -7.39 -14.34 -8.33
N ARG A 355 -7.32 -13.51 -7.29
CA ARG A 355 -8.51 -12.92 -6.65
C ARG A 355 -9.40 -12.21 -7.68
N ASP A 356 -10.70 -12.49 -7.67
CA ASP A 356 -11.70 -11.93 -8.62
C ASP A 356 -11.67 -10.40 -8.72
N LYS A 357 -11.36 -9.74 -7.60
CA LYS A 357 -11.24 -8.29 -7.51
C LYS A 357 -10.12 -7.75 -8.40
N THR A 358 -9.04 -8.51 -8.59
CA THR A 358 -7.93 -8.16 -9.49
C THR A 358 -8.41 -8.19 -10.94
N THR A 359 -9.08 -9.28 -11.34
CA THR A 359 -9.68 -9.45 -12.68
C THR A 359 -10.74 -8.39 -12.97
N SER A 360 -11.59 -8.08 -12.00
CA SER A 360 -12.63 -7.05 -12.13
C SER A 360 -12.05 -5.66 -12.31
N LYS A 361 -10.98 -5.32 -11.56
CA LYS A 361 -10.26 -4.04 -11.73
C LYS A 361 -9.62 -3.93 -13.11
N TYR A 362 -9.08 -5.03 -13.64
CA TYR A 362 -8.54 -5.08 -15.00
C TYR A 362 -9.62 -4.69 -16.03
N TYR A 363 -10.77 -5.37 -16.01
CA TYR A 363 -11.87 -5.07 -16.94
C TYR A 363 -12.42 -3.65 -16.75
N TYR A 364 -12.57 -3.18 -15.51
CA TYR A 364 -12.98 -1.82 -15.21
C TYR A 364 -12.05 -0.79 -15.89
N ARG A 365 -10.73 -0.92 -15.70
CA ARG A 365 -9.73 -0.01 -16.30
C ARG A 365 -9.73 -0.10 -17.83
N MET A 366 -9.84 -1.30 -18.37
CA MET A 366 -9.95 -1.54 -19.81
C MET A 366 -11.15 -0.79 -20.40
N HIS A 367 -12.35 -1.00 -19.83
CA HIS A 367 -13.57 -0.34 -20.30
C HIS A 367 -13.51 1.17 -20.13
N HIS A 368 -12.99 1.68 -19.01
CA HIS A 368 -12.83 3.12 -18.79
C HIS A 368 -11.92 3.76 -19.83
N LYS A 369 -10.77 3.14 -20.14
CA LYS A 369 -9.85 3.64 -21.16
C LYS A 369 -10.47 3.56 -22.57
N ALA A 370 -11.14 2.46 -22.89
CA ALA A 370 -11.85 2.28 -24.16
C ALA A 370 -12.95 3.34 -24.36
N LYS A 371 -13.78 3.60 -23.35
CA LYS A 371 -14.80 4.66 -23.38
C LYS A 371 -14.19 6.05 -23.60
N GLY A 372 -13.09 6.35 -22.91
CA GLY A 372 -12.37 7.61 -23.08
C GLY A 372 -11.88 7.83 -24.51
N ILE A 373 -11.32 6.80 -25.15
CA ILE A 373 -10.90 6.83 -26.56
C ILE A 373 -12.11 6.96 -27.49
N ALA A 374 -13.20 6.23 -27.21
CA ALA A 374 -14.40 6.26 -28.02
C ALA A 374 -15.08 7.64 -28.05
N HIS A 375 -15.07 8.36 -26.92
CA HIS A 375 -15.59 9.73 -26.86
C HIS A 375 -14.74 10.76 -27.62
N GLN A 376 -13.50 10.43 -27.96
CA GLN A 376 -12.59 11.27 -28.75
C GLN A 376 -12.57 10.87 -30.23
N TYR A 377 -13.44 9.94 -30.63
CA TYR A 377 -13.56 9.50 -32.02
C TYR A 377 -14.00 10.65 -32.92
N TRP A 378 -13.36 10.77 -34.09
CA TRP A 378 -13.77 11.70 -35.14
C TRP A 378 -13.61 11.05 -36.52
N ARG A 379 -14.58 11.26 -37.41
CA ARG A 379 -14.60 10.75 -38.79
C ARG A 379 -13.47 11.41 -39.58
N GLY A 380 -12.30 10.78 -39.61
CA GLY A 380 -11.07 11.28 -40.25
C GLY A 380 -9.81 10.96 -39.45
N LYS A 381 -9.91 10.84 -38.11
CA LYS A 381 -8.79 10.46 -37.22
C LYS A 381 -8.96 9.09 -36.57
N GLY A 382 -10.15 8.49 -36.62
CA GLY A 382 -10.41 7.17 -36.02
C GLY A 382 -10.29 7.17 -34.49
N TYR A 383 -9.97 6.02 -33.91
CA TYR A 383 -9.81 5.84 -32.46
C TYR A 383 -8.39 6.19 -31.98
N GLN A 384 -8.10 7.47 -31.78
CA GLN A 384 -6.80 7.93 -31.33
C GLN A 384 -6.35 7.27 -30.01
N GLY A 385 -5.21 6.57 -30.04
CA GLY A 385 -4.66 5.87 -28.87
C GLY A 385 -5.20 4.44 -28.66
N SER A 386 -5.93 3.87 -29.62
CA SER A 386 -6.35 2.46 -29.63
C SER A 386 -5.17 1.51 -29.49
N ASP A 387 -4.03 1.81 -30.10
CA ASP A 387 -2.89 0.89 -30.12
C ASP A 387 -2.32 0.71 -28.72
N ASN A 388 -2.24 1.80 -27.95
CA ASN A 388 -1.86 1.77 -26.54
C ASN A 388 -2.96 1.20 -25.62
N LEU A 389 -4.22 1.13 -26.06
CA LEU A 389 -5.26 0.39 -25.36
C LEU A 389 -5.06 -1.12 -25.57
N TYR A 390 -4.92 -1.56 -26.81
CA TYR A 390 -4.66 -2.96 -27.14
C TYR A 390 -3.35 -3.45 -26.51
N ARG A 391 -2.25 -2.70 -26.66
CA ARG A 391 -0.96 -3.05 -26.04
C ARG A 391 -1.03 -3.23 -24.51
N LEU A 392 -1.92 -2.55 -23.80
CA LEU A 392 -2.02 -2.69 -22.34
C LEU A 392 -3.05 -3.72 -21.88
N TYR A 393 -4.07 -3.99 -22.69
CA TYR A 393 -5.24 -4.77 -22.29
C TYR A 393 -5.57 -5.90 -23.29
N SER A 394 -4.61 -6.33 -24.12
CA SER A 394 -4.75 -7.53 -24.94
C SER A 394 -3.55 -8.47 -24.78
N PRO A 395 -3.72 -9.76 -25.12
CA PRO A 395 -2.62 -10.72 -25.14
C PRO A 395 -1.48 -10.26 -26.06
N ASN A 396 -1.79 -9.64 -27.19
CA ASN A 396 -0.80 -9.16 -28.17
C ASN A 396 0.09 -8.03 -27.62
N GLY A 397 -0.29 -7.43 -26.50
CA GLY A 397 0.46 -6.38 -25.81
C GLY A 397 1.55 -6.86 -24.86
N GLN A 398 1.89 -8.15 -24.86
CA GLN A 398 2.86 -8.74 -23.93
C GLN A 398 4.30 -8.20 -24.10
N TYR A 399 4.61 -7.51 -25.20
CA TYR A 399 5.94 -6.95 -25.49
C TYR A 399 6.24 -5.66 -24.67
N GLY A 400 7.38 -5.64 -23.97
CA GLY A 400 7.90 -4.46 -23.23
C GLY A 400 7.85 -4.60 -21.69
N ARG A 401 7.29 -3.61 -20.97
CA ARG A 401 7.24 -3.58 -19.49
C ARG A 401 6.27 -4.60 -18.84
N GLY A 402 5.69 -5.50 -19.62
CA GLY A 402 4.67 -6.47 -19.21
C GLY A 402 3.26 -5.87 -19.01
N ASN A 403 2.23 -6.70 -19.14
CA ASN A 403 0.83 -6.33 -18.92
C ASN A 403 0.12 -7.34 -17.99
N TYR A 404 -1.21 -7.25 -17.88
CA TYR A 404 -1.98 -8.17 -17.02
C TYR A 404 -1.79 -9.65 -17.41
N PHE A 405 -1.65 -9.96 -18.70
CA PHE A 405 -1.41 -11.33 -19.17
C PHE A 405 0.00 -11.81 -18.86
N THR A 406 1.00 -10.93 -18.93
CA THR A 406 2.35 -11.23 -18.45
C THR A 406 2.35 -11.58 -16.96
N TYR A 407 1.54 -10.86 -16.16
CA TYR A 407 1.33 -11.19 -14.75
C TYR A 407 0.66 -12.57 -14.59
N LEU A 408 -0.42 -12.85 -15.32
CA LEU A 408 -1.10 -14.16 -15.27
C LEU A 408 -0.18 -15.31 -15.69
N SER A 409 0.64 -15.12 -16.72
CA SER A 409 1.63 -16.11 -17.18
C SER A 409 2.65 -16.43 -16.10
N ARG A 410 3.15 -15.41 -15.40
CA ARG A 410 4.04 -15.62 -14.24
C ARG A 410 3.36 -16.35 -13.09
N VAL A 411 2.08 -16.08 -12.84
CA VAL A 411 1.30 -16.82 -11.83
C VAL A 411 1.14 -18.27 -12.26
N GLN A 412 0.78 -18.55 -13.51
CA GLN A 412 0.67 -19.91 -14.05
C GLN A 412 2.00 -20.68 -13.94
N ASN A 413 3.13 -20.04 -14.25
CA ASN A 413 4.45 -20.65 -14.10
C ASN A 413 4.79 -20.94 -12.62
N ALA A 414 4.39 -20.06 -11.70
CA ALA A 414 4.62 -20.26 -10.27
C ALA A 414 3.79 -21.41 -9.69
N PHE A 415 2.58 -21.63 -10.23
CA PHE A 415 1.57 -22.59 -9.79
C PHE A 415 1.15 -23.53 -10.93
N SER A 416 2.10 -24.23 -11.55
CA SER A 416 1.88 -25.02 -12.78
C SER A 416 0.80 -26.11 -12.66
N LYS A 417 0.57 -26.63 -11.45
CA LYS A 417 -0.47 -27.64 -11.17
C LYS A 417 -1.88 -27.06 -11.03
N HIS A 418 -2.03 -25.75 -11.08
CA HIS A 418 -3.30 -25.04 -10.91
C HIS A 418 -3.70 -24.40 -12.23
N ALA A 419 -4.95 -24.61 -12.65
CA ALA A 419 -5.49 -23.94 -13.83
C ALA A 419 -5.81 -22.47 -13.48
N ILE A 420 -4.87 -21.56 -13.76
CA ILE A 420 -5.11 -20.13 -13.63
C ILE A 420 -5.89 -19.70 -14.87
N MET A 421 -7.19 -19.44 -14.71
CA MET A 421 -8.02 -19.00 -15.83
C MET A 421 -7.44 -17.70 -16.41
N ILE A 422 -6.90 -17.78 -17.63
CA ILE A 422 -6.52 -16.62 -18.43
C ILE A 422 -7.71 -16.36 -19.37
N PRO A 423 -8.56 -15.35 -19.11
CA PRO A 423 -9.73 -15.11 -19.94
C PRO A 423 -9.34 -14.39 -21.24
N GLU A 424 -8.47 -14.99 -22.05
CA GLU A 424 -7.99 -14.40 -23.32
C GLU A 424 -9.12 -14.28 -24.34
N ASN A 425 -10.04 -15.25 -24.30
CA ASN A 425 -11.16 -15.34 -25.22
C ASN A 425 -12.06 -14.10 -25.13
N ARG A 426 -12.32 -13.51 -26.30
CA ARG A 426 -13.20 -12.36 -26.50
C ARG A 426 -12.73 -11.04 -25.87
N ILE A 427 -11.50 -10.91 -25.36
CA ILE A 427 -11.00 -9.61 -24.85
C ILE A 427 -10.89 -8.58 -25.98
N MET A 428 -10.27 -8.97 -27.10
CA MET A 428 -10.18 -8.12 -28.29
C MET A 428 -11.57 -7.68 -28.76
N THR A 429 -12.54 -8.61 -28.75
CA THR A 429 -13.95 -8.36 -29.08
C THR A 429 -14.60 -7.41 -28.08
N LYS A 430 -14.41 -7.60 -26.77
CA LYS A 430 -14.94 -6.72 -25.72
C LYS A 430 -14.40 -5.29 -25.87
N ILE A 431 -13.12 -5.12 -26.17
CA ILE A 431 -12.52 -3.81 -26.45
C ILE A 431 -13.19 -3.19 -27.67
N ARG A 432 -13.26 -3.93 -28.79
CA ARG A 432 -13.86 -3.47 -30.05
C ARG A 432 -15.32 -3.05 -29.88
N LEU A 433 -16.13 -3.87 -29.20
CA LEU A 433 -17.54 -3.58 -28.90
C LEU A 433 -17.68 -2.35 -28.00
N THR A 434 -16.81 -2.19 -27.01
CA THR A 434 -16.82 -0.99 -26.15
C THR A 434 -16.52 0.27 -26.94
N LEU A 435 -15.51 0.24 -27.82
CA LEU A 435 -15.17 1.36 -28.70
C LEU A 435 -16.32 1.72 -29.63
N LYS A 436 -16.94 0.72 -30.27
CA LYS A 436 -18.08 0.92 -31.18
C LYS A 436 -19.32 1.47 -30.47
N LYS A 437 -19.67 0.94 -29.29
CA LYS A 437 -20.87 1.33 -28.53
C LYS A 437 -20.80 2.75 -27.95
N ASN A 438 -19.60 3.27 -27.69
CA ASN A 438 -19.41 4.55 -27.00
C ASN A 438 -18.83 5.64 -27.92
N LYS A 439 -18.87 5.47 -29.24
CA LYS A 439 -18.52 6.54 -30.18
C LYS A 439 -19.56 7.65 -30.08
N ARG A 440 -19.13 8.91 -29.96
CA ARG A 440 -20.03 10.04 -30.20
C ARG A 440 -20.20 10.18 -31.70
N GLY A 441 -21.46 10.30 -32.14
CA GLY A 441 -21.87 10.34 -33.56
C GLY A 441 -21.19 11.47 -34.32
#